data_AF-A0A7V4PNX9-F1
#
_entry.id   AF-A0A7V4PNX9-F1
#
_cell.length_a   1.000
_cell.length_b   1.000
_cell.length_c   1.000
_cell.angle_alpha   90.00
_cell.angle_beta   90.00
_cell.angle_gamma   90.00
#
_symmetry.space_group_name_H-M   'P 1'
#
loop_
_entity.id
_entity.type
_entity.pdbx_description
1 polymer ?
#
loop_
_entity_poly.entity_id
_entity_poly.type
_entity_poly.pdbx_seq_one_letter_code
_entity_poly.pdbx_strand_id
1 'polypeptide(L)' 'MAANGLPLKRRETVIEVLKKELRDEEKTFLVSIKSGKPNWRVMGIKGIEKLPAIQWKLANIKKITAKKQKDLLERLKQVL' A
#
# COMPACT_ATOMS: atom_id res chain seq x y z
N MET A 1 -13.25 0.25 24.64
CA MET A 1 -13.88 -0.57 23.58
C MET A 1 -14.62 0.34 22.62
N ALA A 2 -14.08 0.62 21.44
CA ALA A 2 -14.82 1.27 20.36
C ALA A 2 -14.17 0.87 19.01
N ALA A 3 -14.54 -0.30 18.50
CA ALA A 3 -14.28 -0.65 17.12
C ALA A 3 -15.37 0.00 16.26
N ASN A 4 -15.12 1.24 15.82
CA ASN A 4 -15.95 1.92 14.83
C ASN A 4 -15.81 1.20 13.48
N GLY A 5 -16.66 0.21 13.25
CA GLY A 5 -16.83 -0.42 11.94
C GLY A 5 -17.35 0.61 10.95
N LEU A 6 -16.51 1.00 9.98
CA LEU A 6 -16.96 1.78 8.83
C LEU A 6 -18.08 0.99 8.11
N PRO A 7 -19.24 1.60 7.80
CA PRO A 7 -20.34 0.94 7.10
C PRO A 7 -19.85 0.32 5.78
N LEU A 8 -20.19 -0.95 5.55
CA LEU A 8 -19.75 -1.76 4.41
C LEU A 8 -19.94 -1.04 3.05
N LYS A 9 -21.02 -0.28 2.89
CA LYS A 9 -21.29 0.55 1.70
C LYS A 9 -20.14 1.51 1.34
N ARG A 10 -19.40 2.05 2.32
CA ARG A 10 -18.27 2.95 2.03
C ARG A 10 -17.04 2.21 1.54
N ARG A 11 -16.81 0.99 2.02
CA ARG A 11 -15.62 0.20 1.65
C ARG A 11 -15.70 -0.24 0.19
N GLU A 12 -16.86 -0.72 -0.25
CA GLU A 12 -17.08 -1.15 -1.63
C GLU A 12 -16.86 0.01 -2.61
N THR A 13 -17.46 1.17 -2.33
CA THR A 13 -17.25 2.37 -3.15
C THR A 13 -15.79 2.80 -3.19
N VAL A 14 -15.07 2.78 -2.06
CA VAL A 14 -13.64 3.12 -2.05
C VAL A 14 -12.83 2.13 -2.89
N ILE A 15 -13.15 0.83 -2.83
CA ILE A 15 -12.47 -0.18 -3.66
C ILE A 15 -12.75 0.05 -5.14
N GLU A 16 -13.99 0.35 -5.52
CA GLU A 16 -14.36 0.62 -6.92
C GLU A 16 -13.67 1.86 -7.46
N VAL A 17 -13.65 2.95 -6.68
CA VAL A 17 -12.95 4.19 -7.05
C VAL A 17 -11.46 3.93 -7.17
N LEU A 18 -10.84 3.25 -6.21
CA LEU A 18 -9.42 2.92 -6.28
C LEU A 18 -9.09 2.08 -7.52
N LYS A 19 -9.94 1.11 -7.90
CA LYS A 19 -9.71 0.32 -9.12
C LYS A 19 -9.75 1.17 -10.40
N LYS A 20 -10.54 2.25 -10.42
CA LYS A 20 -10.70 3.12 -11.59
C LYS A 20 -9.64 4.22 -11.65
N GLU A 21 -9.29 4.79 -10.50
CA GLU A 21 -8.51 6.03 -10.42
C GLU A 21 -7.02 5.82 -10.14
N LEU A 22 -6.59 4.60 -9.79
CA LEU A 22 -5.20 4.33 -9.44
C LEU A 22 -4.29 4.43 -10.68
N ARG A 23 -3.47 5.47 -10.70
CA ARG A 23 -2.53 5.75 -11.80
C ARG A 23 -1.29 4.86 -11.71
N ASP A 24 -0.58 4.72 -12.83
CA ASP A 24 0.62 3.87 -12.92
C ASP A 24 1.73 4.27 -11.95
N GLU A 25 1.89 5.57 -11.69
CA GLU A 25 2.79 6.10 -10.67
C GLU A 25 2.40 5.61 -9.27
N GLU A 26 1.11 5.64 -8.94
CA GLU A 26 0.60 5.19 -7.64
C GLU A 26 0.75 3.67 -7.48
N LYS A 27 0.49 2.89 -8.55
CA LYS A 27 0.77 1.45 -8.60
C LYS A 27 2.25 1.15 -8.37
N THR A 28 3.11 1.88 -9.07
CA THR A 28 4.57 1.77 -8.94
C THR A 28 5.00 2.08 -7.51
N PHE A 29 4.43 3.13 -6.91
CA PHE A 29 4.70 3.48 -5.52
C PHE A 29 4.26 2.37 -4.56
N LEU A 30 3.06 1.80 -4.70
CA LEU A 30 2.57 0.69 -3.87
C LEU A 30 3.48 -0.55 -3.95
N VAL A 31 3.93 -0.91 -5.16
CA VAL A 31 4.88 -2.01 -5.39
C VAL A 31 6.21 -1.71 -4.69
N SER A 32 6.72 -0.49 -4.77
CA SER A 32 7.97 -0.06 -4.10
C SER A 32 7.88 -0.12 -2.57
N ILE A 33 6.73 0.24 -1.99
CA ILE A 33 6.48 0.11 -0.56
C ILE A 33 6.46 -1.37 -0.19
N LYS A 34 5.75 -2.21 -0.94
CA LYS A 34 5.62 -3.66 -0.69
C LYS A 34 6.94 -4.42 -0.79
N SER A 35 7.84 -3.97 -1.67
CA SER A 35 9.20 -4.52 -1.79
C SER A 35 10.13 -4.11 -0.62
N GLY A 36 9.69 -3.19 0.24
CA GLY A 36 10.51 -2.64 1.31
C GLY A 36 11.56 -1.63 0.83
N LYS A 37 11.54 -1.25 -0.45
CA LYS A 37 12.44 -0.27 -1.07
C LYS A 37 11.59 0.84 -1.73
N PRO A 38 11.04 1.77 -0.93
CA PRO A 38 10.11 2.76 -1.44
C PRO A 38 10.77 3.71 -2.43
N ASN A 39 10.07 4.04 -3.51
CA ASN A 39 10.46 5.09 -4.44
C ASN A 39 9.68 6.36 -4.13
N TRP A 40 10.22 7.19 -3.24
CA TRP A 40 9.56 8.42 -2.78
C TRP A 40 9.32 9.46 -3.87
N ARG A 41 10.16 9.46 -4.92
CA ARG A 41 10.13 10.47 -5.99
C ARG A 41 8.90 10.35 -6.88
N VAL A 42 8.33 9.14 -6.99
CA VAL A 42 7.21 8.84 -7.90
C VAL A 42 5.94 9.60 -7.52
N MET A 43 5.73 9.89 -6.23
CA MET A 43 4.50 10.55 -5.79
C MET A 43 4.57 12.08 -5.81
N GLY A 44 5.77 12.69 -5.84
CA GLY A 44 5.92 14.15 -5.72
C GLY A 44 5.43 14.75 -4.39
N ILE A 45 5.05 13.93 -3.40
CA ILE A 45 4.50 14.38 -2.11
C ILE A 45 5.63 14.59 -1.11
N LYS A 46 5.83 15.84 -0.68
CA LYS A 46 6.82 16.20 0.34
C LYS A 46 6.46 15.57 1.70
N GLY A 47 7.40 14.86 2.31
CA GLY A 47 7.23 14.27 3.64
C GLY A 47 6.42 12.98 3.67
N ILE A 48 6.12 12.37 2.53
CA ILE A 48 5.39 11.10 2.44
C ILE A 48 6.05 9.98 3.27
N GLU A 49 7.38 9.98 3.36
CA GLU A 49 8.18 9.04 4.16
C GLU A 49 7.95 9.18 5.68
N LYS A 50 7.38 10.30 6.11
CA LYS A 50 7.07 10.60 7.52
C LYS A 50 5.66 10.18 7.92
N LEU A 51 4.82 9.76 6.97
CA LEU A 51 3.45 9.36 7.27
C LEU A 51 3.45 8.10 8.16
N PRO A 52 2.76 8.12 9.32
CA PRO A 52 2.78 7.00 10.27
C PRO A 52 2.36 5.67 9.66
N ALA A 53 1.37 5.68 8.77
CA ALA A 53 0.89 4.48 8.09
C ALA A 53 1.95 3.84 7.18
N ILE A 54 2.77 4.67 6.51
CA ILE A 54 3.87 4.21 5.65
C ILE A 54 4.99 3.63 6.50
N GLN A 55 5.39 4.32 7.57
CA GLN A 55 6.42 3.84 8.49
C GLN A 55 6.02 2.51 9.13
N TRP A 56 4.77 2.40 9.58
CA TRP A 56 4.22 1.16 10.14
C TRP A 56 4.23 0.02 9.10
N LYS A 57 3.83 0.30 7.86
CA LYS A 57 3.86 -0.70 6.79
C LYS A 57 5.26 -1.23 6.53
N LEU A 58 6.25 -0.34 6.48
CA LEU A 58 7.65 -0.69 6.27
C LEU A 58 8.23 -1.48 7.44
N ALA A 59 7.91 -1.11 8.67
CA ALA A 59 8.29 -1.86 9.86
C ALA A 59 7.75 -3.30 9.82
N ASN A 60 6.53 -3.50 9.34
CA ASN A 60 5.94 -4.83 9.21
C ASN A 60 6.57 -5.66 8.08
N ILE A 61 6.95 -5.03 6.97
CA ILE A 61 7.65 -5.71 5.86
C ILE A 61 9.04 -6.19 6.30
N LYS A 62 9.71 -5.49 7.21
CA LYS A 62 10.99 -5.96 7.77
C LYS A 62 10.85 -7.20 8.65
N LYS A 63 9.65 -7.50 9.15
CA LYS A 63 9.38 -8.64 10.05
C LYS A 63 8.97 -9.92 9.32
N ILE A 64 8.75 -9.89 8.00
CA ILE A 64 8.36 -11.07 7.22
C ILE A 64 9.59 -11.71 6.57
N THR A 65 9.55 -13.03 6.38
CA THR A 65 10.64 -13.74 5.70
C THR A 65 10.74 -13.33 4.23
N ALA A 66 11.94 -13.40 3.66
CA ALA A 66 12.18 -13.04 2.26
C ALA A 66 11.29 -13.81 1.27
N LYS A 67 11.07 -15.11 1.51
CA LYS A 67 10.16 -15.94 0.71
C LYS A 67 8.73 -15.39 0.75
N LYS A 68 8.18 -15.17 1.95
CA LYS A 68 6.83 -14.65 2.12
C LYS A 68 6.68 -13.23 1.55
N GLN A 69 7.72 -12.41 1.67
CA GLN A 69 7.74 -11.08 1.06
C GLN A 69 7.61 -11.17 -0.45
N LYS A 70 8.42 -12.02 -1.09
CA LYS A 70 8.39 -12.25 -2.54
C LYS A 70 7.01 -12.72 -2.99
N ASP A 71 6.45 -13.74 -2.34
CA ASP A 71 5.12 -14.28 -2.70
C ASP A 71 4.02 -13.21 -2.60
N LEU A 72 4.05 -12.39 -1.54
CA LEU A 72 3.07 -11.32 -1.36
C LEU A 72 3.29 -10.14 -2.32
N LEU A 73 4.51 -9.93 -2.80
CA LEU A 73 4.83 -8.90 -3.78
C LEU A 73 4.32 -9.32 -5.17
N GLU A 74 4.55 -10.57 -5.58
CA GLU A 74 4.05 -11.08 -6.86
C GLU A 74 2.53 -11.11 -6.92
N ARG A 75 1.86 -11.53 -5.83
CA ARG A 75 0.39 -11.44 -5.75
C ARG A 75 -0.13 -10.02 -5.88
N LEU A 76 0.59 -9.03 -5.35
CA LEU A 76 0.20 -7.62 -5.49
C LEU A 76 0.29 -7.17 -6.96
N LYS A 77 1.38 -7.52 -7.65
CA LYS A 77 1.56 -7.17 -9.07
C LYS A 77 0.51 -7.79 -9.99
N GLN A 78 -0.07 -8.93 -9.62
CA GLN A 78 -1.10 -9.60 -10.42
C GLN A 78 -2.48 -8.92 -10.33
N VAL A 79 -2.73 -8.13 -9.28
CA VAL A 79 -4.04 -7.53 -9.01
C VAL A 79 -4.06 -6.01 -9.16
N LEU A 80 -2.90 -5.39 -9.38
CA LEU A 80 -2.73 -3.98 -9.73
C LEU A 80 -2.70 -3.81 -11.25
#